data_AF-A0A1N6H5N8-F1
#
_entry.id   AF-A0A1N6H5N8-F1
#
_cell.length_a   1.000
_cell.length_b   1.000
_cell.length_c   1.000
_cell.angle_alpha   90.00
_cell.angle_beta   90.00
_cell.angle_gamma   90.00
#
_symmetry.space_group_name_H-M   'P 1'
#
loop_
_entity.id
_entity.type
_entity.pdbx_description
1 polymer ?
#
loop_
_entity_poly.entity_id
_entity_poly.type
_entity_poly.pdbx_seq_one_letter_code
_entity_poly.pdbx_strand_id
1 'polypeptide(L)'
;MTHLKADLMRTLRDACAMERHAEWLLRTHVAATARYPEVSARIDADLTATLANQKALAGCMERIEGTDGSDATLAALPADVAGAIETGSIAQTPEELARNLAILMAFKRYEIASYTSLIAAAEASGFFETKFTCEGILIQQVAMADWLFDCLPSTDDASTGRVRPSAGAAPRSVH
;
A
#
# COMPACT_ATOMS: atom_id res chain seq x y z
N MET A 1 14.08 24.37 -12.57
CA MET A 1 14.49 23.62 -11.37
C MET A 1 13.53 23.81 -10.19
N THR A 2 13.11 25.05 -9.87
CA THR A 2 12.17 25.33 -8.76
C THR A 2 10.78 24.69 -8.91
N HIS A 3 10.24 24.62 -10.13
CA HIS A 3 8.94 24.00 -10.40
C HIS A 3 8.96 22.48 -10.16
N LEU A 4 10.01 21.79 -10.63
CA LEU A 4 10.19 20.34 -10.44
C LEU A 4 10.32 19.97 -8.96
N LYS A 5 11.07 20.75 -8.19
CA LYS A 5 11.15 20.58 -6.72
C LYS A 5 9.78 20.75 -6.05
N ALA A 6 9.02 21.77 -6.43
CA ALA A 6 7.69 22.02 -5.87
C ALA A 6 6.70 20.90 -6.21
N ASP A 7 6.73 20.40 -7.45
CA ASP A 7 5.92 19.26 -7.88
C ASP A 7 6.29 17.99 -7.12
N LEU A 8 7.58 17.68 -6.96
CA LEU A 8 8.04 16.54 -6.16
C LEU A 8 7.56 16.64 -4.71
N MET A 9 7.67 17.82 -4.09
CA MET A 9 7.18 18.03 -2.73
C MET A 9 5.67 17.83 -2.60
N ARG A 10 4.88 18.27 -3.59
CA ARG A 10 3.44 17.99 -3.64
C ARG A 10 3.18 16.48 -3.70
N THR A 11 3.83 15.77 -4.61
CA THR A 11 3.65 14.32 -4.76
C THR A 11 4.12 13.54 -3.52
N LEU A 12 5.15 14.01 -2.80
CA LEU A 12 5.56 13.42 -1.52
C LEU A 12 4.51 13.62 -0.43
N ARG A 13 3.88 14.78 -0.36
CA ARG A 13 2.76 15.02 0.58
C ARG A 13 1.57 14.13 0.26
N ASP A 14 1.26 13.97 -1.03
CA ASP A 14 0.22 13.05 -1.50
C ASP A 14 0.52 11.60 -1.08
N ALA A 15 1.78 11.14 -1.26
CA ALA A 15 2.21 9.81 -0.82
C ALA A 15 2.15 9.65 0.70
N CYS A 16 2.51 10.66 1.49
CA CYS A 16 2.36 10.62 2.95
C CYS A 16 0.89 10.49 3.38
N ALA A 17 -0.01 11.20 2.70
CA ALA A 17 -1.44 11.10 2.95
C ALA A 17 -1.99 9.72 2.58
N MET A 18 -1.54 9.17 1.46
CA MET A 18 -1.86 7.81 1.01
C MET A 18 -1.43 6.75 2.03
N GLU A 19 -0.20 6.82 2.55
CA GLU A 19 0.31 5.88 3.56
C GLU A 19 -0.43 6.00 4.91
N ARG A 20 -0.88 7.20 5.31
CA ARG A 20 -1.76 7.37 6.48
C ARG A 20 -3.13 6.73 6.27
N HIS A 21 -3.65 6.80 5.05
CA HIS A 21 -4.88 6.12 4.72
C HIS A 21 -4.69 4.59 4.68
N ALA A 22 -3.57 4.11 4.14
CA ALA A 22 -3.17 2.71 4.17
C ALA A 22 -3.15 2.18 5.61
N GLU A 23 -2.54 2.92 6.54
CA GLU A 23 -2.54 2.58 7.97
C GLU A 23 -3.96 2.40 8.52
N TRP A 24 -4.85 3.37 8.27
CA TRP A 24 -6.24 3.29 8.75
C TRP A 24 -6.97 2.07 8.17
N LEU A 25 -6.77 1.80 6.88
CA LEU A 25 -7.36 0.66 6.19
C LEU A 25 -6.85 -0.67 6.78
N LEU A 26 -5.54 -0.80 6.95
CA LEU A 26 -4.91 -1.99 7.51
C LEU A 26 -5.38 -2.25 8.94
N ARG A 27 -5.42 -1.24 9.82
CA ARG A 27 -5.95 -1.37 11.19
C ARG A 27 -7.39 -1.88 11.21
N THR A 28 -8.24 -1.38 10.31
CA THR A 28 -9.63 -1.83 10.17
C THR A 28 -9.69 -3.30 9.75
N HIS A 29 -8.85 -3.72 8.81
CA HIS A 29 -8.84 -5.10 8.31
C HIS A 29 -8.12 -6.10 9.22
N VAL A 30 -7.16 -5.70 10.07
CA VAL A 30 -6.60 -6.56 11.13
C VAL A 30 -7.73 -7.01 12.06
N ALA A 31 -8.56 -6.07 12.53
CA ALA A 31 -9.71 -6.38 13.38
C ALA A 31 -10.72 -7.29 12.67
N ALA A 32 -10.98 -7.02 11.38
CA ALA A 32 -11.93 -7.77 10.58
C ALA A 32 -11.48 -9.21 10.24
N THR A 33 -10.18 -9.51 10.34
CA THR A 33 -9.59 -10.80 9.95
C THR A 33 -9.12 -11.65 11.15
N ALA A 34 -9.50 -11.29 12.38
CA ALA A 34 -9.06 -11.98 13.60
C ALA A 34 -9.34 -13.51 13.63
N ARG A 35 -10.30 -14.01 12.84
CA ARG A 35 -10.61 -15.44 12.68
C ARG A 35 -9.66 -16.19 11.74
N TYR A 36 -8.81 -15.46 11.01
CA TYR A 36 -7.85 -15.95 10.03
C TYR A 36 -6.44 -15.53 10.47
N PRO A 37 -5.81 -16.26 11.42
CA PRO A 37 -4.62 -15.79 12.11
C PRO A 37 -3.43 -15.51 11.19
N GLU A 38 -3.25 -16.31 10.13
CA GLU A 38 -2.17 -16.12 9.16
C GLU A 38 -2.37 -14.85 8.32
N VAL A 39 -3.62 -14.56 7.93
CA VAL A 39 -3.98 -13.33 7.21
C VAL A 39 -3.80 -12.13 8.11
N SER A 40 -4.31 -12.21 9.34
CA SER A 40 -4.19 -11.14 10.34
C SER A 40 -2.72 -10.81 10.64
N ALA A 41 -1.87 -11.82 10.82
CA ALA A 41 -0.43 -11.63 11.03
C ALA A 41 0.27 -10.97 9.83
N ARG A 42 -0.13 -11.32 8.59
CA ARG A 42 0.45 -10.70 7.40
C ARG A 42 0.02 -9.24 7.25
N ILE A 43 -1.24 -8.91 7.53
CA ILE A 43 -1.74 -7.52 7.51
C ILE A 43 -1.06 -6.69 8.61
N ASP A 44 -0.81 -7.26 9.79
CA ASP A 44 -0.07 -6.58 10.87
C ASP A 44 1.39 -6.29 10.51
N ALA A 45 2.04 -7.24 9.82
CA ALA A 45 3.38 -7.03 9.27
C ALA A 45 3.39 -5.91 8.21
N ASP A 46 2.37 -5.83 7.35
CA ASP A 46 2.22 -4.76 6.36
C ASP A 46 1.92 -3.40 7.00
N LEU A 47 1.14 -3.38 8.10
CA LEU A 47 0.93 -2.18 8.91
C LEU A 47 2.25 -1.66 9.49
N THR A 48 3.09 -2.55 10.01
CA THR A 48 4.42 -2.17 10.53
C THR A 48 5.30 -1.59 9.42
N ALA A 49 5.28 -2.18 8.21
CA ALA A 49 6.01 -1.66 7.06
C ALA A 49 5.49 -0.29 6.62
N THR A 50 4.17 -0.12 6.55
CA THR A 50 3.47 1.14 6.21
C THR A 50 3.89 2.27 7.17
N LEU A 51 3.96 2.02 8.48
CA LEU A 51 4.44 3.00 9.45
C LEU A 51 5.92 3.38 9.24
N ALA A 52 6.76 2.42 8.86
CA ALA A 52 8.15 2.70 8.49
C ALA A 52 8.25 3.53 7.20
N ASN A 53 7.37 3.28 6.22
CA ASN A 53 7.30 4.04 4.97
C ASN A 53 6.91 5.49 5.22
N GLN A 54 5.91 5.75 6.07
CA GLN A 54 5.56 7.11 6.49
C GLN A 54 6.78 7.87 7.05
N LYS A 55 7.57 7.23 7.92
CA LYS A 55 8.80 7.82 8.47
C LYS A 55 9.86 8.08 7.39
N ALA A 56 10.03 7.16 6.45
CA ALA A 56 10.98 7.29 5.35
C ALA A 56 10.60 8.47 4.42
N LEU A 57 9.32 8.63 4.10
CA LEU A 57 8.82 9.75 3.31
C LEU A 57 8.98 11.10 4.04
N ALA A 58 8.73 11.15 5.35
CA ALA A 58 8.99 12.33 6.15
C ALA A 58 10.46 12.75 6.08
N GLY A 59 11.39 11.79 6.22
CA GLY A 59 12.82 12.05 6.04
C GLY A 59 13.18 12.53 4.63
N CYS A 60 12.50 12.05 3.59
CA CYS A 60 12.69 12.56 2.22
C CYS A 60 12.27 14.03 2.10
N MET A 61 11.12 14.41 2.66
CA MET A 61 10.63 15.79 2.66
C MET A 61 11.58 16.71 3.43
N GLU A 62 12.02 16.31 4.63
CA GLU A 62 12.97 17.09 5.44
C GLU A 62 14.29 17.38 4.70
N ARG A 63 14.83 16.39 3.97
CA ARG A 63 16.05 16.56 3.16
C ARG A 63 15.83 17.51 1.97
N ILE A 64 14.65 17.52 1.38
CA ILE A 64 14.33 18.37 0.22
C ILE A 64 14.03 19.82 0.65
N GLU A 65 13.28 20.02 1.73
CA GLU A 65 12.93 21.34 2.25
C GLU A 65 14.12 22.01 2.94
N GLY A 66 14.97 21.25 3.63
CA GLY A 66 16.08 21.78 4.41
C GLY A 66 15.57 22.46 5.68
N THR A 67 15.33 21.69 6.74
CA THR A 67 15.10 22.16 8.13
C THR A 67 14.14 23.34 8.33
N ASP A 68 13.03 23.44 7.59
CA ASP A 68 11.93 24.36 7.95
C ASP A 68 10.57 23.79 7.53
N GLY A 69 9.85 23.24 8.51
CA GLY A 69 8.37 23.24 8.55
C GLY A 69 7.62 22.09 7.87
N SER A 70 7.46 20.96 8.57
CA SER A 70 6.49 19.93 8.18
C SER A 70 5.08 20.27 8.70
N ASP A 71 4.18 20.67 7.80
CA ASP A 71 2.74 20.51 8.00
C ASP A 71 2.20 19.71 6.80
N ALA A 72 2.16 18.38 6.95
CA ALA A 72 1.71 17.47 5.91
C ALA A 72 0.19 17.34 5.97
N THR A 73 -0.53 18.21 5.28
CA THR A 73 -1.98 18.06 5.05
C THR A 73 -2.30 16.73 4.38
N LEU A 74 -3.38 16.06 4.82
CA LEU A 74 -3.91 14.87 4.14
C LEU A 74 -4.43 15.29 2.75
N ALA A 75 -3.86 14.73 1.68
CA ALA A 75 -4.52 14.69 0.38
C ALA A 75 -5.77 13.80 0.48
N ALA A 76 -6.89 14.27 -0.07
CA ALA A 76 -8.12 13.50 -0.15
C ALA A 76 -7.98 12.41 -1.21
N LEU A 77 -8.37 11.19 -0.88
CA LEU A 77 -8.43 10.11 -1.87
C LEU A 77 -9.51 10.40 -2.92
N PRO A 78 -9.36 9.85 -4.15
CA PRO A 78 -10.45 9.76 -5.10
C PRO A 78 -11.70 9.13 -4.45
N ALA A 79 -12.89 9.70 -4.71
CA ALA A 79 -14.12 9.32 -4.03
C ALA A 79 -14.56 7.86 -4.29
N ASP A 80 -14.21 7.32 -5.45
CA ASP A 80 -14.42 5.93 -5.84
C ASP A 80 -13.55 4.95 -5.02
N VAL A 81 -12.31 5.33 -4.72
CA VAL A 81 -11.42 4.59 -3.83
C VAL A 81 -11.92 4.69 -2.38
N ALA A 82 -12.29 5.88 -1.93
CA ALA A 82 -12.81 6.11 -0.58
C ALA A 82 -14.12 5.33 -0.31
N GLY A 83 -15.06 5.29 -1.27
CA GLY A 83 -16.33 4.59 -1.13
C GLY A 83 -16.20 3.06 -1.08
N ALA A 84 -15.18 2.48 -1.73
CA ALA A 84 -14.88 1.05 -1.64
C ALA A 84 -14.28 0.64 -0.29
N ILE A 85 -13.80 1.60 0.48
CA ILE A 85 -13.04 1.40 1.72
C ILE A 85 -13.92 1.47 2.98
N GLU A 86 -15.09 2.12 2.89
CA GLU A 86 -15.99 2.36 4.03
C GLU A 86 -16.75 1.09 4.51
N THR A 87 -16.55 -0.06 3.87
CA THR A 87 -17.32 -1.30 4.12
C THR A 87 -16.58 -2.36 4.96
N GLY A 88 -15.60 -1.98 5.79
CA GLY A 88 -14.86 -2.88 6.67
C GLY A 88 -15.74 -3.55 7.75
N SER A 89 -16.53 -4.54 7.38
CA SER A 89 -17.24 -5.43 8.30
C SER A 89 -16.32 -6.56 8.77
N ILE A 90 -16.47 -7.02 10.01
CA ILE A 90 -15.76 -8.20 10.51
C ILE A 90 -16.15 -9.39 9.64
N ALA A 91 -15.20 -9.95 8.89
CA ALA A 91 -15.49 -11.05 7.97
C ALA A 91 -15.98 -12.28 8.76
N GLN A 92 -17.25 -12.64 8.55
CA GLN A 92 -17.88 -13.83 9.10
C GLN A 92 -17.81 -15.01 8.14
N THR A 93 -17.70 -14.75 6.83
CA THR A 93 -17.65 -15.78 5.79
C THR A 93 -16.37 -15.71 4.94
N PRO A 94 -16.00 -16.79 4.24
CA PRO A 94 -14.89 -16.78 3.27
C PRO A 94 -15.10 -15.76 2.13
N GLU A 95 -16.34 -15.53 1.70
CA GLU A 95 -16.66 -14.55 0.65
C GLU A 95 -16.46 -13.11 1.14
N GLU A 96 -16.83 -12.82 2.38
CA GLU A 96 -16.57 -11.52 3.02
C GLU A 96 -15.07 -11.28 3.20
N LEU A 97 -14.32 -12.32 3.60
CA LEU A 97 -12.86 -12.26 3.64
C LEU A 97 -12.28 -11.96 2.26
N ALA A 98 -12.68 -12.69 1.22
CA ALA A 98 -12.21 -12.48 -0.14
C ALA A 98 -12.49 -11.06 -0.63
N ARG A 99 -13.67 -10.50 -0.32
CA ARG A 99 -14.03 -9.11 -0.64
C ARG A 99 -13.11 -8.12 0.08
N ASN A 100 -12.87 -8.32 1.38
CA ASN A 100 -11.99 -7.48 2.18
C ASN A 100 -10.54 -7.51 1.64
N LEU A 101 -10.03 -8.69 1.27
CA LEU A 101 -8.70 -8.83 0.67
C LEU A 101 -8.63 -8.18 -0.72
N ALA A 102 -9.71 -8.22 -1.50
CA ALA A 102 -9.77 -7.55 -2.80
C ALA A 102 -9.72 -6.02 -2.68
N ILE A 103 -10.35 -5.44 -1.64
CA ILE A 103 -10.26 -3.99 -1.34
C ILE A 103 -8.81 -3.62 -1.01
N LEU A 104 -8.15 -4.37 -0.13
CA LEU A 104 -6.73 -4.17 0.19
C LEU A 104 -5.84 -4.29 -1.05
N MET A 105 -6.09 -5.28 -1.90
CA MET A 105 -5.31 -5.49 -3.13
C MET A 105 -5.47 -4.33 -4.10
N ALA A 106 -6.70 -3.83 -4.27
CA ALA A 106 -6.98 -2.67 -5.10
C ALA A 106 -6.22 -1.44 -4.60
N PHE A 107 -6.22 -1.22 -3.27
CA PHE A 107 -5.46 -0.14 -2.66
C PHE A 107 -3.95 -0.30 -2.88
N LYS A 108 -3.38 -1.50 -2.69
CA LYS A 108 -1.96 -1.76 -2.95
C LYS A 108 -1.56 -1.49 -4.41
N ARG A 109 -2.43 -1.79 -5.36
CA ARG A 109 -2.22 -1.46 -6.78
C ARG A 109 -2.25 0.05 -7.05
N TYR A 110 -3.10 0.79 -6.35
CA TYR A 110 -3.08 2.24 -6.38
C TYR A 110 -1.76 2.80 -5.80
N GLU A 111 -1.26 2.24 -4.71
CA GLU A 111 0.04 2.60 -4.14
C GLU A 111 1.18 2.34 -5.14
N ILE A 112 1.20 1.17 -5.80
CA ILE A 112 2.18 0.83 -6.84
C ILE A 112 2.22 1.88 -7.96
N ALA A 113 1.06 2.27 -8.48
CA ALA A 113 0.97 3.28 -9.54
C ALA A 113 1.47 4.66 -9.07
N SER A 114 1.12 5.03 -7.84
CA SER A 114 1.51 6.30 -7.23
C SER A 114 3.02 6.37 -6.98
N TYR A 115 3.62 5.32 -6.44
CA TYR A 115 5.06 5.22 -6.24
C TYR A 115 5.83 5.18 -7.55
N THR A 116 5.33 4.50 -8.57
CA THR A 116 5.93 4.51 -9.91
C THR A 116 6.03 5.94 -10.46
N SER A 117 4.97 6.73 -10.31
CA SER A 117 4.95 8.13 -10.74
C SER A 117 5.87 9.01 -9.89
N LEU A 118 5.92 8.80 -8.58
CA LEU A 118 6.79 9.54 -7.65
C LEU A 118 8.28 9.26 -7.91
N ILE A 119 8.65 8.02 -8.21
CA ILE A 119 10.02 7.62 -8.58
C ILE A 119 10.48 8.41 -9.82
N ALA A 120 9.63 8.47 -10.85
CA ALA A 120 9.92 9.23 -12.07
C ALA A 120 10.08 10.74 -11.79
N ALA A 121 9.22 11.30 -10.93
CA ALA A 121 9.32 12.71 -10.51
C ALA A 121 10.61 13.00 -9.73
N ALA A 122 11.01 12.09 -8.82
CA ALA A 122 12.24 12.21 -8.04
C ALA A 122 13.48 12.16 -8.94
N GLU A 123 13.50 11.24 -9.93
CA GLU A 123 14.56 11.12 -10.92
C GLU A 123 14.68 12.36 -11.81
N ALA A 124 13.56 12.85 -12.36
CA ALA A 124 13.53 14.06 -13.18
C ALA A 124 13.97 15.32 -12.43
N SER A 125 13.82 15.32 -11.10
CA SER A 125 14.21 16.42 -10.21
C SER A 125 15.63 16.29 -9.65
N GLY A 126 16.32 15.18 -9.92
CA GLY A 126 17.68 14.89 -9.42
C GLY A 126 17.76 14.45 -7.95
N PHE A 127 16.63 14.12 -7.31
CA PHE A 127 16.58 13.65 -5.92
C PHE A 127 16.68 12.13 -5.85
N PHE A 128 17.86 11.61 -6.22
CA PHE A 128 18.10 10.17 -6.32
C PHE A 128 17.95 9.42 -4.99
N GLU A 129 18.27 10.02 -3.85
CA GLU A 129 18.06 9.38 -2.54
C GLU A 129 16.56 9.15 -2.25
N THR A 130 15.71 10.11 -2.62
CA THR A 130 14.25 9.97 -2.56
C THR A 130 13.76 8.89 -3.52
N LYS A 131 14.31 8.85 -4.74
CA LYS A 131 14.04 7.78 -5.72
C LYS A 131 14.31 6.40 -5.11
N PHE A 132 15.52 6.17 -4.56
CA PHE A 132 15.89 4.89 -3.94
C PHE A 132 14.99 4.52 -2.76
N THR A 133 14.60 5.51 -1.95
CA THR A 133 13.65 5.27 -0.85
C THR A 133 12.30 4.79 -1.40
N CYS A 134 11.77 5.45 -2.42
CA CYS A 134 10.49 5.10 -3.05
C CYS A 134 10.54 3.73 -3.75
N GLU A 135 11.66 3.37 -4.38
CA GLU A 135 11.86 2.04 -4.97
C GLU A 135 11.82 0.93 -3.90
N GLY A 136 12.42 1.17 -2.74
CA GLY A 136 12.34 0.25 -1.60
C GLY A 136 10.90 0.04 -1.12
N ILE A 137 10.12 1.11 -1.05
CA ILE A 137 8.69 1.03 -0.69
C ILE A 137 7.91 0.29 -1.77
N LEU A 138 8.13 0.60 -3.05
CA LEU A 138 7.44 -0.03 -4.18
C LEU A 138 7.57 -1.56 -4.16
N ILE A 139 8.75 -2.09 -3.83
CA ILE A 139 8.98 -3.54 -3.70
C ILE A 139 8.04 -4.16 -2.66
N GLN A 140 7.83 -3.49 -1.52
CA GLN A 140 6.93 -3.95 -0.47
C GLN A 140 5.48 -3.94 -0.95
N GLN A 141 5.05 -2.88 -1.65
CA GLN A 141 3.68 -2.77 -2.14
C GLN A 141 3.36 -3.84 -3.19
N VAL A 142 4.30 -4.14 -4.10
CA VAL A 142 4.18 -5.26 -5.06
C VAL A 142 4.06 -6.59 -4.32
N ALA A 143 4.96 -6.87 -3.37
CA ALA A 143 4.95 -8.12 -2.63
C ALA A 143 3.65 -8.34 -1.82
N MET A 144 3.06 -7.26 -1.29
CA MET A 144 1.78 -7.34 -0.60
C MET A 144 0.61 -7.52 -1.58
N ALA A 145 0.60 -6.81 -2.71
CA ALA A 145 -0.44 -6.97 -3.74
C ALA A 145 -0.47 -8.40 -4.30
N ASP A 146 0.69 -8.98 -4.58
CA ASP A 146 0.82 -10.35 -5.08
C ASP A 146 0.35 -11.36 -4.04
N TRP A 147 0.75 -11.19 -2.78
CA TRP A 147 0.30 -12.06 -1.70
C TRP A 147 -1.23 -11.99 -1.51
N LEU A 148 -1.82 -10.80 -1.56
CA LEU A 148 -3.27 -10.63 -1.48
C LEU A 148 -3.99 -11.31 -2.65
N PHE A 149 -3.44 -11.20 -3.86
CA PHE A 149 -3.98 -11.88 -5.04
C PHE A 149 -3.97 -13.40 -4.87
N ASP A 150 -2.88 -13.96 -4.35
CA ASP A 150 -2.75 -15.40 -4.09
C ASP A 150 -3.71 -15.91 -3.00
N CYS A 151 -4.17 -15.04 -2.09
CA CYS A 151 -5.18 -15.38 -1.09
C CYS A 151 -6.61 -15.39 -1.63
N LEU A 152 -6.87 -14.77 -2.79
CA LEU A 152 -8.20 -14.77 -3.38
C LEU A 152 -8.57 -16.16 -3.88
N PRO A 153 -9.81 -16.64 -3.64
CA PRO A 153 -10.24 -17.93 -4.15
C PRO A 153 -10.22 -17.93 -5.68
N SER A 154 -9.57 -18.94 -6.27
CA SER A 154 -9.63 -19.17 -7.70
C SER A 154 -10.93 -19.86 -8.10
N THR A 155 -11.39 -19.69 -9.34
CA THR A 155 -12.58 -20.39 -9.87
C THR A 155 -12.45 -21.92 -9.80
N ASP A 156 -11.22 -22.44 -9.74
CA ASP A 156 -10.94 -23.87 -9.62
C ASP A 156 -11.16 -24.36 -8.18
N ASP A 157 -10.85 -23.53 -7.18
CA ASP A 157 -10.98 -23.84 -5.75
C ASP A 157 -12.44 -23.81 -5.23
N ALA A 158 -13.33 -23.10 -5.94
CA ALA A 158 -14.76 -23.03 -5.60
C ALA A 158 -15.45 -24.41 -5.59
N SER A 159 -14.86 -25.41 -6.24
CA SER A 159 -15.32 -26.81 -6.22
C SER A 159 -14.87 -27.62 -4.98
N THR A 160 -13.94 -27.10 -4.16
CA THR A 160 -13.27 -27.84 -3.07
C THR A 160 -13.26 -27.15 -1.70
N GLY A 161 -13.69 -25.89 -1.59
CA GLY A 161 -13.92 -25.21 -0.31
C GLY A 161 -12.65 -24.93 0.52
N ARG A 162 -11.46 -24.90 -0.10
CA ARG A 162 -10.19 -24.64 0.60
C ARG A 162 -9.65 -23.25 0.26
N VAL A 163 -9.52 -22.39 1.26
CA VAL A 163 -8.66 -21.19 1.18
C VAL A 163 -7.21 -21.64 1.38
N ARG A 164 -6.32 -21.30 0.45
CA ARG A 164 -4.90 -21.66 0.53
C ARG A 164 -4.15 -20.59 1.32
N PRO A 165 -3.49 -20.93 2.44
CA PRO A 165 -2.39 -20.13 2.91
C PRO A 165 -1.16 -20.45 2.05
N SER A 166 -0.57 -19.45 1.39
CA SER A 166 0.63 -19.68 0.58
C SER A 166 1.86 -19.79 1.48
N ALA A 167 2.46 -20.97 1.52
CA ALA A 167 3.90 -21.08 1.72
C ALA A 167 4.58 -20.63 0.41
N GLY A 168 5.62 -19.80 0.54
CA GLY A 168 6.24 -19.00 -0.51
C GLY A 168 6.25 -19.62 -1.92
N ALA A 169 5.72 -18.87 -2.89
CA ALA A 169 5.78 -19.23 -4.30
C ALA A 169 6.98 -18.53 -4.97
N ALA A 170 7.82 -19.34 -5.62
CA ALA A 170 8.92 -18.93 -6.48
C ALA A 170 8.46 -18.04 -7.66
N PRO A 171 9.35 -17.22 -8.27
CA PRO A 171 8.97 -16.26 -9.29
C PRO A 171 8.39 -16.94 -10.53
N ARG A 172 7.19 -16.53 -10.93
CA ARG A 172 6.55 -16.96 -12.19
C ARG A 172 7.27 -16.33 -13.38
N SER A 173 7.82 -17.17 -14.25
CA SER A 173 8.43 -16.77 -15.53
C SER A 173 7.37 -16.22 -16.48
N VAL A 174 7.63 -15.06 -17.05
CA VAL A 174 6.77 -14.40 -18.04
C VAL A 174 6.99 -15.06 -19.41
N HIS A 175 5.91 -15.40 -20.11
CA HIS A 175 5.87 -15.67 -21.54
C HIS A 175 4.97 -14.64 -22.21
#